data_AF-A0A7C2C5A4-F1
#
_entry.id   AF-A0A7C2C5A4-F1
#
_cell.length_a   1.000
_cell.length_b   1.000
_cell.length_c   1.000
_cell.angle_alpha   90.00
_cell.angle_beta   90.00
_cell.angle_gamma   90.00
#
_symmetry.space_group_name_H-M   'P 1'
#
loop_
_entity.id
_entity.type
_entity.pdbx_description
1 polymer ?
#
loop_
_entity_poly.entity_id
_entity_poly.type
_entity_poly.pdbx_seq_one_letter_code
_entity_poly.pdbx_strand_id
1 'polypeptide(L)'
;MKMQQLPLPQAGRLLQNKGQSVIEIFLSLIVFSMALLGLVILVNNYLKVLKTSKDRIIANFLAQEGIDLVIAKRNINKVQRRNWLEGLPNKFCIDSSLYIQPANNACPLYIYNNQFLHSVINGPPTPFSRLINLDISLNVATVTSIVKFNGQQVELETIITDWIP
;
A
#
# COMPACT_ATOMS: atom_id res chain seq x y z
N MET A 1 31.28 28.32 -87.75
CA MET A 1 31.91 28.84 -86.53
C MET A 1 31.24 28.15 -85.34
N LYS A 2 32.05 27.49 -84.49
CA LYS A 2 31.80 26.89 -83.15
C LYS A 2 30.64 27.55 -82.36
N MET A 3 29.81 26.91 -81.52
CA MET A 3 29.99 25.82 -80.53
C MET A 3 28.64 25.09 -80.32
N GLN A 4 28.57 23.76 -80.29
CA GLN A 4 28.88 22.84 -79.17
C GLN A 4 27.84 22.87 -78.04
N GLN A 5 27.19 21.72 -77.85
CA GLN A 5 26.15 21.42 -76.87
C GLN A 5 26.61 21.68 -75.43
N LEU A 6 25.72 22.19 -74.57
CA LEU A 6 25.81 22.01 -73.13
C LEU A 6 24.88 20.86 -72.71
N PRO A 7 25.37 19.64 -72.46
CA PRO A 7 24.70 18.74 -71.54
C PRO A 7 25.04 19.22 -70.11
N LEU A 8 24.04 19.73 -69.39
CA LEU A 8 24.19 19.91 -67.94
C LEU A 8 24.25 18.52 -67.30
N PRO A 9 25.33 18.19 -66.55
CA PRO A 9 25.47 16.89 -65.93
C PRO A 9 24.40 16.69 -64.85
N GLN A 10 23.65 15.60 -64.97
CA GLN A 10 22.88 15.02 -63.88
C GLN A 10 23.83 14.59 -62.75
N ALA A 11 24.08 15.47 -61.80
CA ALA A 11 24.66 15.06 -60.52
C ALA A 11 23.51 14.64 -59.60
N GLY A 12 22.94 13.46 -59.87
CA GLY A 12 22.18 12.75 -58.85
C GLY A 12 23.08 12.56 -57.65
N ARG A 13 22.75 13.19 -56.52
CA ARG A 13 23.39 12.90 -55.23
C ARG A 13 23.17 11.43 -54.95
N LEU A 14 24.18 10.61 -55.23
CA LEU A 14 24.25 9.26 -54.68
C LEU A 14 24.34 9.43 -53.17
N LEU A 15 23.24 9.15 -52.48
CA LEU A 15 23.23 8.94 -51.04
C LEU A 15 24.27 7.84 -50.78
N GLN A 16 25.42 8.26 -50.27
CA GLN A 16 26.52 7.38 -49.98
C GLN A 16 26.10 6.53 -48.78
N ASN A 17 25.52 5.35 -49.06
CA ASN A 17 25.24 4.33 -48.05
C ASN A 17 26.57 3.79 -47.54
N LYS A 18 27.20 4.52 -46.61
CA LYS A 18 28.35 4.04 -45.85
C LYS A 18 27.83 2.90 -44.97
N GLY A 19 28.26 1.67 -45.26
CA GLY A 19 27.93 0.51 -44.42
C GLY A 19 28.38 0.75 -42.98
N GLN A 20 27.55 0.38 -42.02
CA GLN A 20 27.88 0.51 -40.59
C GLN A 20 29.14 -0.30 -40.28
N SER A 21 30.05 0.31 -39.53
CA SER A 21 31.27 -0.37 -39.08
C SER A 21 30.93 -1.35 -37.95
N VAL A 22 31.64 -2.48 -37.87
CA VAL A 22 31.50 -3.45 -36.77
C VAL A 22 31.66 -2.76 -35.40
N ILE A 23 32.58 -1.78 -35.30
CA ILE A 23 32.78 -1.01 -34.05
C ILE A 23 31.55 -0.19 -33.66
N GLU A 24 30.79 0.31 -34.63
CA GLU A 24 29.59 1.12 -34.42
C GLU A 24 28.45 0.27 -33.89
N ILE A 25 28.33 -0.97 -34.38
CA ILE A 25 27.39 -1.97 -33.86
C ILE A 25 27.73 -2.32 -32.42
N PHE A 26 29.00 -2.55 -32.09
CA PHE A 26 29.44 -2.80 -30.71
C PHE A 26 29.12 -1.63 -29.78
N LEU A 27 29.41 -0.40 -30.20
CA LEU A 27 29.07 0.80 -29.42
C LEU A 27 27.55 0.89 -29.20
N SER A 28 26.77 0.65 -30.25
CA SER A 28 25.31 0.68 -30.19
C SER A 28 24.75 -0.36 -29.20
N LEU A 29 25.31 -1.58 -29.20
CA LEU A 29 24.93 -2.65 -28.27
C LEU A 29 25.25 -2.29 -26.82
N ILE A 30 26.37 -1.60 -26.55
CA ILE A 30 26.72 -1.14 -25.21
C ILE A 30 25.71 -0.10 -24.71
N VAL A 31 25.43 0.93 -25.51
CA VAL A 31 24.45 1.97 -25.16
C VAL A 31 23.06 1.36 -24.97
N PHE A 32 22.66 0.44 -25.85
CA PHE A 32 21.40 -0.29 -25.75
C PHE A 32 21.31 -1.11 -24.45
N SER A 33 22.39 -1.82 -24.11
CA SER A 33 22.44 -2.62 -22.87
C SER A 33 22.35 -1.74 -21.62
N MET A 34 23.03 -0.59 -21.61
CA MET A 34 22.93 0.38 -20.51
C MET A 34 21.51 0.94 -20.36
N ALA A 35 20.85 1.27 -21.48
CA ALA A 35 19.47 1.72 -21.47
C ALA A 35 18.52 0.65 -20.90
N LEU A 36 18.70 -0.61 -21.31
CA LEU A 36 17.89 -1.72 -20.82
C LEU A 36 18.07 -1.94 -19.31
N LEU A 37 19.31 -1.88 -18.81
CA LEU A 37 19.59 -1.99 -17.37
C LEU A 37 18.93 -0.86 -16.58
N GLY A 38 18.96 0.38 -17.10
CA GLY A 38 18.28 1.51 -16.49
C GLY A 38 16.77 1.27 -16.34
N LEU A 39 16.13 0.75 -17.38
CA LEU A 39 14.70 0.41 -17.36
C LEU A 39 14.39 -0.68 -16.33
N VAL A 40 15.21 -1.74 -16.25
CA VAL A 40 15.02 -2.83 -15.27
C VAL A 40 15.11 -2.31 -13.84
N ILE A 41 16.07 -1.45 -13.53
CA ILE A 41 16.22 -0.84 -12.21
C ILE A 41 14.99 0.02 -11.88
N LEU A 42 14.52 0.83 -12.84
CA LEU A 42 13.35 1.68 -12.67
C LEU A 42 12.10 0.86 -12.37
N VAL A 43 11.84 -0.20 -13.13
CA VAL A 43 10.69 -1.10 -12.92
C VAL A 43 10.76 -1.73 -11.53
N ASN A 44 11.92 -2.24 -11.13
CA ASN A 44 12.08 -2.87 -9.82
C ASN A 44 11.82 -1.89 -8.66
N ASN A 45 12.29 -0.65 -8.79
CA ASN A 45 12.02 0.39 -7.79
C ASN A 45 10.55 0.77 -7.76
N TYR A 46 9.91 0.90 -8.92
CA TYR A 46 8.48 1.18 -9.02
C TYR A 46 7.63 0.08 -8.37
N LEU A 47 7.96 -1.20 -8.60
CA LEU A 47 7.25 -2.33 -7.98
C LEU A 47 7.37 -2.33 -6.45
N LYS A 48 8.54 -1.94 -5.91
CA LYS A 48 8.73 -1.78 -4.46
C LYS A 48 7.81 -0.69 -3.90
N VAL A 49 7.78 0.48 -4.55
CA VAL A 49 6.92 1.60 -4.15
C VAL A 49 5.44 1.22 -4.23
N LEU A 50 5.02 0.52 -5.29
CA LEU A 50 3.66 0.02 -5.43
C LEU A 50 3.28 -0.94 -4.31
N LYS A 51 4.17 -1.88 -3.95
CA LYS A 51 3.93 -2.82 -2.85
C LYS A 51 3.72 -2.07 -1.53
N THR A 52 4.59 -1.13 -1.20
CA THR A 52 4.45 -0.31 0.02
C THR A 52 3.17 0.52 0.00
N SER A 53 2.81 1.10 -1.15
CA SER A 53 1.59 1.90 -1.30
C SER A 53 0.34 1.04 -1.10
N LYS A 54 0.32 -0.17 -1.68
CA LYS A 54 -0.75 -1.15 -1.48
C LYS A 54 -0.88 -1.52 0.00
N ASP A 55 0.23 -1.87 0.65
CA ASP A 55 0.22 -2.27 2.06
C ASP A 55 -0.26 -1.12 2.96
N ARG A 56 0.11 0.13 2.66
CA ARG A 56 -0.39 1.32 3.37
C ARG A 56 -1.90 1.52 3.19
N ILE A 57 -2.44 1.31 1.99
CA ILE A 57 -3.89 1.38 1.75
C ILE A 57 -4.61 0.31 2.58
N ILE A 58 -4.11 -0.93 2.58
CA ILE A 58 -4.67 -2.01 3.40
C ILE A 58 -4.61 -1.63 4.89
N ALA A 59 -3.48 -1.10 5.37
CA ALA A 59 -3.35 -0.67 6.76
C ALA A 59 -4.34 0.44 7.14
N ASN A 60 -4.62 1.39 6.24
CA ASN A 60 -5.67 2.40 6.44
C ASN A 60 -7.06 1.78 6.60
N PHE A 61 -7.42 0.84 5.73
CA PHE A 61 -8.71 0.15 5.84
C PHE A 61 -8.81 -0.71 7.09
N LEU A 62 -7.72 -1.38 7.50
CA LEU A 62 -7.66 -2.13 8.75
C LEU A 62 -7.78 -1.24 9.99
N ALA A 63 -7.23 -0.02 9.91
CA ALA A 63 -7.35 0.97 10.97
C ALA A 63 -8.80 1.45 11.10
N GLN A 64 -9.44 1.77 9.97
CA GLN A 64 -10.87 2.12 9.91
C GLN A 64 -11.76 0.99 10.44
N GLU A 65 -11.56 -0.25 9.96
CA GLU A 65 -12.29 -1.42 10.44
C GLU A 65 -12.14 -1.57 11.96
N GLY A 66 -10.93 -1.35 12.50
CA GLY A 66 -10.69 -1.40 13.94
C GLY A 66 -11.58 -0.42 14.72
N ILE A 67 -11.76 0.80 14.20
CA ILE A 67 -12.67 1.79 14.79
C ILE A 67 -14.13 1.34 14.66
N ASP A 68 -14.53 0.84 13.48
CA ASP A 68 -15.88 0.38 13.22
C ASP A 68 -16.29 -0.77 14.15
N LEU A 69 -15.36 -1.68 14.46
CA LEU A 69 -15.60 -2.77 15.40
C LEU A 69 -15.82 -2.26 16.83
N VAL A 70 -15.11 -1.21 17.25
CA VAL A 70 -15.33 -0.55 18.55
C VAL A 70 -16.71 0.12 18.57
N ILE A 71 -17.08 0.84 17.51
CA ILE A 71 -18.40 1.46 17.37
C ILE A 71 -19.50 0.39 17.40
N ALA A 72 -19.31 -0.72 16.69
CA ALA A 72 -20.25 -1.85 16.68
C ALA A 72 -20.43 -2.44 18.08
N LYS A 73 -19.33 -2.70 18.81
CA LYS A 73 -19.40 -3.19 20.20
C LYS A 73 -20.14 -2.21 21.11
N ARG A 74 -19.84 -0.93 20.98
CA ARG A 74 -20.50 0.15 21.72
C ARG A 74 -22.00 0.21 21.44
N ASN A 75 -22.41 0.09 20.18
CA ASN A 75 -23.82 0.07 19.80
C ASN A 75 -24.53 -1.18 20.33
N ILE A 76 -23.88 -2.34 20.31
CA ILE A 76 -24.42 -3.57 20.93
C ILE A 76 -24.64 -3.37 22.43
N ASN A 77 -23.67 -2.79 23.14
CA ASN A 77 -23.79 -2.50 24.57
C ASN A 77 -24.99 -1.57 24.85
N LYS A 78 -25.17 -0.52 24.04
CA LYS A 78 -26.30 0.40 24.14
C LYS A 78 -27.66 -0.30 23.95
N VAL A 79 -27.79 -1.12 22.91
CA VAL A 79 -29.01 -1.90 22.65
C VAL A 79 -29.32 -2.85 23.81
N GLN A 80 -28.28 -3.43 24.41
CA GLN A 80 -28.40 -4.32 25.57
C GLN A 80 -28.61 -3.60 26.91
N ARG A 81 -28.75 -2.26 26.92
CA ARG A 81 -28.89 -1.42 28.12
C ARG A 81 -27.73 -1.58 29.12
N ARG A 82 -26.55 -1.87 28.61
CA ARG A 82 -25.29 -1.99 29.35
C ARG A 82 -24.54 -0.66 29.38
N ASN A 83 -23.46 -0.59 30.15
CA ASN A 83 -22.54 0.54 30.02
C ASN A 83 -21.99 0.55 28.57
N TRP A 84 -21.99 1.71 27.92
CA TRP A 84 -21.62 1.83 26.51
C TRP A 84 -20.21 1.31 26.18
N LEU A 85 -19.27 1.35 27.14
CA LEU A 85 -17.92 0.79 27.02
C LEU A 85 -17.73 -0.55 27.73
N GLU A 86 -18.81 -1.24 28.13
CA GLU A 86 -18.71 -2.52 28.82
C GLU A 86 -17.92 -3.56 27.99
N GLY A 87 -16.88 -4.13 28.60
CA GLY A 87 -16.00 -5.12 27.98
C GLY A 87 -14.90 -4.55 27.08
N LEU A 88 -14.78 -3.22 26.96
CA LEU A 88 -13.68 -2.57 26.24
C LEU A 88 -12.62 -2.08 27.24
N PRO A 89 -11.41 -2.70 27.30
CA PRO A 89 -10.31 -2.20 28.11
C PRO A 89 -9.62 -1.01 27.43
N ASN A 90 -8.66 -0.37 28.10
CA ASN A 90 -7.93 0.78 27.52
C ASN A 90 -7.07 0.39 26.30
N LYS A 91 -6.51 -0.83 26.28
CA LYS A 91 -5.71 -1.33 25.15
C LYS A 91 -6.07 -2.77 24.82
N PHE A 92 -6.42 -3.02 23.58
CA PHE A 92 -6.88 -4.33 23.14
C PHE A 92 -6.75 -4.56 21.65
N CYS A 93 -6.91 -5.82 21.29
CA CYS A 93 -7.10 -6.29 19.94
C CYS A 93 -8.55 -6.77 19.80
N ILE A 94 -9.15 -6.50 18.65
CA ILE A 94 -10.52 -6.88 18.31
C ILE A 94 -10.53 -7.41 16.90
N ASP A 95 -11.30 -8.46 16.64
CA ASP A 95 -11.49 -9.03 15.30
C ASP A 95 -12.94 -8.89 14.81
N SER A 96 -13.21 -9.36 13.60
CA SER A 96 -14.54 -9.33 12.98
C SER A 96 -15.61 -10.11 13.75
N SER A 97 -15.21 -11.05 14.63
CA SER A 97 -16.12 -11.78 15.51
C SER A 97 -16.46 -11.02 16.80
N LEU A 98 -15.94 -9.79 16.95
CA LEU A 98 -16.03 -8.96 18.15
C LEU A 98 -15.41 -9.63 19.38
N TYR A 99 -14.49 -10.56 19.16
CA TYR A 99 -13.68 -11.11 20.23
C TYR A 99 -12.65 -10.06 20.66
N ILE A 100 -12.70 -9.69 21.94
CA ILE A 100 -11.82 -8.67 22.52
C ILE A 100 -10.75 -9.38 23.33
N GLN A 101 -9.49 -9.10 22.99
CA GLN A 101 -8.32 -9.58 23.71
C GLN A 101 -7.55 -8.38 24.26
N PRO A 102 -7.49 -8.19 25.60
CA PRO A 102 -6.63 -7.18 26.20
C PRO A 102 -5.18 -7.37 25.78
N ALA A 103 -4.53 -6.30 25.34
CA ALA A 103 -3.17 -6.37 24.79
C ALA A 103 -2.45 -5.04 24.97
N ASN A 104 -1.18 -5.08 25.35
CA ASN A 104 -0.34 -3.88 25.46
C ASN A 104 0.38 -3.54 24.14
N ASN A 105 0.44 -4.50 23.22
CA ASN A 105 1.15 -4.41 21.94
C ASN A 105 0.20 -4.81 20.79
N ALA A 106 0.52 -4.38 19.57
CA ALA A 106 -0.26 -4.73 18.39
C ALA A 106 -0.28 -6.24 18.16
N CYS A 107 -1.48 -6.81 18.04
CA CYS A 107 -1.66 -8.24 17.78
C CYS A 107 -1.55 -8.52 16.29
N PRO A 108 -0.90 -9.62 15.90
CA PRO A 108 -0.80 -10.01 14.49
C PRO A 108 -2.18 -10.27 13.89
N LEU A 109 -2.32 -9.99 12.60
CA LEU A 109 -3.50 -10.32 11.81
C LEU A 109 -3.19 -11.46 10.84
N TYR A 110 -4.09 -12.43 10.79
CA TYR A 110 -4.11 -13.56 9.87
C TYR A 110 -5.28 -13.39 8.92
N ILE A 111 -5.16 -13.88 7.68
CA ILE A 111 -6.26 -13.81 6.71
C ILE A 111 -6.92 -15.18 6.53
N TYR A 112 -8.21 -15.25 6.83
CA TYR A 112 -9.05 -16.43 6.63
C TYR A 112 -10.33 -16.04 5.93
N ASN A 113 -10.76 -16.78 4.91
CA ASN A 113 -12.04 -16.52 4.22
C ASN A 113 -12.25 -15.03 3.89
N ASN A 114 -11.17 -14.35 3.46
CA ASN A 114 -11.16 -12.92 3.12
C ASN A 114 -11.47 -11.96 4.30
N GLN A 115 -11.19 -12.38 5.53
CA GLN A 115 -11.33 -11.59 6.76
C GLN A 115 -10.03 -11.60 7.56
N PHE A 116 -9.77 -10.50 8.28
CA PHE A 116 -8.59 -10.35 9.14
C PHE A 116 -8.93 -10.75 10.58
N LEU A 117 -8.18 -11.72 11.11
CA LEU A 117 -8.43 -12.36 12.40
C LEU A 117 -7.16 -12.40 13.26
N HIS A 118 -7.30 -12.52 14.58
CA HIS A 118 -6.16 -12.60 15.50
C HIS A 118 -5.68 -14.03 15.83
N SER A 119 -6.38 -15.08 15.35
CA SER A 119 -6.06 -16.47 15.66
C SER A 119 -5.24 -17.17 14.56
N VAL A 120 -4.18 -17.87 14.99
CA VAL A 120 -3.25 -18.66 14.16
C VAL A 120 -3.91 -19.87 13.49
N ILE A 121 -5.01 -20.36 14.06
CA ILE A 121 -5.74 -21.54 13.54
C ILE A 121 -6.39 -21.23 12.16
N ASN A 122 -6.45 -19.96 11.79
CA ASN A 122 -7.27 -19.45 10.70
C ASN A 122 -6.43 -18.83 9.55
N GLY A 123 -5.36 -19.47 9.07
CA GLY A 123 -4.77 -19.14 7.77
C GLY A 123 -3.43 -18.38 7.78
N PRO A 124 -2.94 -17.96 6.59
CA PRO A 124 -1.57 -17.48 6.43
C PRO A 124 -1.31 -16.17 7.20
N PRO A 125 -0.11 -16.01 7.78
CA PRO A 125 0.27 -14.79 8.48
C PRO A 125 0.35 -13.62 7.50
N THR A 126 -0.16 -12.46 7.93
CA THR A 126 -0.04 -11.21 7.19
C THR A 126 1.06 -10.34 7.82
N PRO A 127 1.61 -9.35 7.10
CA PRO A 127 2.57 -8.42 7.68
C PRO A 127 1.92 -7.39 8.63
N PHE A 128 0.60 -7.44 8.81
CA PHE A 128 -0.15 -6.45 9.57
C PHE A 128 -0.34 -6.88 11.02
N SER A 129 -0.29 -5.91 11.91
CA SER A 129 -0.68 -6.07 13.31
C SER A 129 -1.47 -4.85 13.75
N ARG A 130 -2.47 -5.04 14.61
CA ARG A 130 -3.39 -3.97 15.05
C ARG A 130 -3.43 -3.86 16.57
N LEU A 131 -3.48 -2.63 17.06
CA LEU A 131 -3.75 -2.27 18.45
C LEU A 131 -4.83 -1.20 18.47
N ILE A 132 -5.84 -1.38 19.31
CA ILE A 132 -6.79 -0.33 19.66
C ILE A 132 -6.39 0.23 21.01
N ASN A 133 -6.32 1.56 21.09
CA ASN A 133 -6.18 2.31 22.33
C ASN A 133 -7.45 3.12 22.53
N LEU A 134 -7.97 3.08 23.75
CA LEU A 134 -9.19 3.77 24.17
C LEU A 134 -8.81 4.68 25.33
N ASP A 135 -8.91 5.98 25.11
CA ASP A 135 -8.78 7.00 26.15
C ASP A 135 -10.17 7.47 26.54
N ILE A 136 -10.53 7.30 27.81
CA ILE A 136 -11.91 7.45 28.28
C ILE A 136 -11.99 8.70 29.16
N SER A 137 -12.86 9.62 28.75
CA SER A 137 -13.38 10.70 29.58
C SER A 137 -14.87 10.46 29.87
N LEU A 138 -15.47 11.26 30.75
CA LEU A 138 -16.80 11.03 31.33
C LEU A 138 -17.85 10.49 30.34
N ASN A 139 -18.14 11.23 29.28
CA ASN A 139 -19.15 10.87 28.26
C ASN A 139 -18.57 10.79 26.83
N VAL A 140 -17.24 10.80 26.73
CA VAL A 140 -16.49 10.91 25.48
C VAL A 140 -15.31 9.98 25.58
N ALA A 141 -15.09 9.16 24.55
CA ALA A 141 -13.92 8.32 24.46
C ALA A 141 -13.23 8.53 23.12
N THR A 142 -11.92 8.66 23.17
CA THR A 142 -11.06 8.74 22.00
C THR A 142 -10.60 7.33 21.66
N VAL A 143 -10.93 6.88 20.45
CA VAL A 143 -10.52 5.58 19.93
C VAL A 143 -9.39 5.81 18.95
N THR A 144 -8.22 5.26 19.26
CA THR A 144 -7.06 5.26 18.38
C THR A 144 -6.81 3.85 17.88
N SER A 145 -6.84 3.67 16.57
CA SER A 145 -6.55 2.41 15.90
C SER A 145 -5.17 2.50 15.24
N ILE A 146 -4.23 1.70 15.73
CA ILE A 146 -2.83 1.67 15.30
C ILE A 146 -2.58 0.37 14.55
N VAL A 147 -2.21 0.47 13.28
CA VAL A 147 -1.84 -0.67 12.44
C VAL A 147 -0.37 -0.57 12.05
N LYS A 148 0.42 -1.59 12.41
CA LYS A 148 1.85 -1.69 12.08
C LYS A 148 2.07 -2.71 10.98
N PHE A 149 2.91 -2.37 10.01
CA PHE A 149 3.30 -3.24 8.90
C PHE A 149 4.70 -2.90 8.38
N ASN A 150 5.56 -3.89 8.13
CA ASN A 150 6.88 -3.70 7.49
C ASN A 150 7.72 -2.52 8.05
N GLY A 151 7.68 -2.28 9.37
CA GLY A 151 8.40 -1.18 10.02
C GLY A 151 7.75 0.22 9.88
N GLN A 152 6.60 0.30 9.20
CA GLN A 152 5.75 1.48 9.10
C GLN A 152 4.52 1.33 10.00
N GLN A 153 3.85 2.45 10.26
CA GLN A 153 2.58 2.45 10.97
C GLN A 153 1.59 3.43 10.33
N VAL A 154 0.31 3.09 10.48
CA VAL A 154 -0.84 3.94 10.23
C VAL A 154 -1.59 4.07 11.54
N GLU A 155 -2.01 5.29 11.83
CA GLU A 155 -2.78 5.63 13.03
C GLU A 155 -4.01 6.41 12.58
N LEU A 156 -5.17 5.98 13.08
CA LEU A 156 -6.44 6.63 12.85
C LEU A 156 -7.08 6.90 14.21
N GLU A 157 -7.58 8.10 14.40
CA GLU A 157 -8.22 8.52 15.64
C GLU A 157 -9.65 8.96 15.35
N THR A 158 -10.58 8.57 16.21
CA THR A 158 -11.94 9.11 16.22
C THR A 158 -12.42 9.35 17.64
N ILE A 159 -13.42 10.21 17.77
CA ILE A 159 -14.10 10.46 19.02
C ILE A 159 -15.47 9.78 18.96
N ILE A 160 -15.75 8.94 19.96
CA ILE A 160 -17.07 8.35 20.20
C ILE A 160 -17.64 8.94 21.49
N THR A 161 -18.96 9.05 21.55
CA THR A 161 -19.65 9.58 22.73
C THR A 161 -20.70 8.59 23.21
N ASP A 162 -21.31 8.89 24.36
CA ASP A 162 -22.39 8.08 24.94
C ASP A 162 -23.78 8.30 24.27
N TRP A 163 -23.92 9.22 23.32
CA TRP A 163 -25.24 9.55 22.75
C TRP A 163 -25.87 8.43 21.90
N ILE A 164 -27.19 8.26 21.92
CA ILE A 164 -27.83 7.40 20.92
C ILE A 164 -27.95 8.26 19.64
N PRO A 165 -27.38 7.84 18.49
CA PRO A 165 -27.60 8.55 17.23
C PRO A 165 -29.07 8.51 16.81
#